data_AF-A0A7C8GTF2-F1
#
_entry.id   AF-A0A7C8GTF2-F1
#
_cell.length_a   1.000
_cell.length_b   1.000
_cell.length_c   1.000
_cell.angle_alpha   90.00
_cell.angle_beta   90.00
_cell.angle_gamma   90.00
#
_symmetry.space_group_name_H-M   'P 1'
#
loop_
_entity.id
_entity.type
_entity.pdbx_description
1 polymer ?
#
loop_
_entity_poly.entity_id
_entity_poly.type
_entity_poly.pdbx_seq_one_letter_code
_entity_poly.pdbx_strand_id
1 'polypeptide(L)'
;MMAQKRGRNAMEDHAFLFYKKWIEKDYENLKETPSAANLVQFQTRHKYLFMALQPAIQKQIGRMIAGWNSDSLNQMDERITNMLAEKPSRGSVANSLMHMFGYFRNELAERQKREFLDSVEKYRSGLLEIELILKQLKEWAESYDEDYLNRQSIFSILDT
;
A
#
# COMPACT_ATOMS: atom_id res chain seq x y z
N MET A 1 -6.30 -25.13 -25.21
CA MET A 1 -6.78 -23.79 -24.78
C MET A 1 -5.58 -23.06 -24.18
N MET A 2 -4.96 -22.16 -24.95
CA MET A 2 -3.71 -21.52 -24.55
C MET A 2 -3.98 -20.47 -23.48
N ALA A 3 -3.45 -20.70 -22.28
CA ALA A 3 -3.33 -19.67 -21.26
C ALA A 3 -2.35 -18.60 -21.78
N GLN A 4 -2.91 -17.48 -22.21
CA GLN A 4 -2.16 -16.31 -22.62
C GLN A 4 -1.39 -15.81 -21.39
N LYS A 5 -0.08 -16.12 -21.33
CA LYS A 5 0.87 -15.49 -20.40
C LYS A 5 0.87 -13.99 -20.70
N ARG A 6 -0.04 -13.25 -20.05
CA ARG A 6 -0.10 -11.78 -20.12
C ARG A 6 1.24 -11.22 -19.65
N GLY A 7 1.78 -10.31 -20.46
CA GLY A 7 3.13 -9.78 -20.37
C GLY A 7 3.49 -9.35 -18.95
N ARG A 8 4.65 -9.81 -18.50
CA ARG A 8 5.28 -9.38 -17.27
C ARG A 8 5.91 -8.01 -17.55
N ASN A 9 5.56 -6.99 -16.78
CA ASN A 9 6.25 -5.70 -16.83
C ASN A 9 7.44 -5.73 -15.84
N ALA A 10 8.65 -5.51 -16.35
CA ALA A 10 9.85 -5.43 -15.51
C ALA A 10 9.85 -4.22 -14.56
N MET A 11 9.06 -3.19 -14.87
CA MET A 11 8.88 -1.99 -14.04
C MET A 11 8.10 -2.31 -12.75
N GLU A 12 7.01 -3.09 -12.85
CA GLU A 12 6.27 -3.61 -11.68
C GLU A 12 7.20 -4.42 -10.74
N ASP A 13 8.17 -5.15 -11.30
CA ASP A 13 9.14 -5.97 -10.55
C ASP A 13 10.23 -5.14 -9.85
N HIS A 14 10.62 -4.00 -10.43
CA HIS A 14 11.61 -3.10 -9.83
C HIS A 14 11.01 -2.28 -8.69
N ALA A 15 9.82 -1.71 -8.92
CA ALA A 15 9.04 -1.03 -7.87
C ALA A 15 8.81 -1.97 -6.68
N PHE A 16 8.50 -3.25 -6.95
CA PHE A 16 8.33 -4.30 -5.94
C PHE A 16 9.53 -4.46 -5.00
N LEU A 17 10.75 -4.48 -5.54
CA LEU A 17 11.95 -4.64 -4.73
C LEU A 17 12.25 -3.41 -3.87
N PHE A 18 11.97 -2.22 -4.39
CA PHE A 18 12.30 -0.97 -3.72
C PHE A 18 11.46 -0.72 -2.47
N TYR A 19 10.13 -0.84 -2.56
CA TYR A 19 9.28 -0.59 -1.39
C TYR A 19 9.48 -1.64 -0.29
N LYS A 20 9.88 -2.88 -0.64
CA LYS A 20 10.22 -3.91 0.37
C LYS A 20 11.37 -3.44 1.24
N LYS A 21 12.46 -2.98 0.61
CA LYS A 21 13.62 -2.43 1.32
C LYS A 21 13.22 -1.25 2.21
N TRP A 22 12.26 -0.45 1.78
CA TRP A 22 11.74 0.66 2.57
C TRP A 22 11.00 0.18 3.84
N ILE A 23 10.10 -0.79 3.70
CA ILE A 23 9.41 -1.42 4.85
C ILE A 23 10.41 -2.10 5.79
N GLU A 24 11.34 -2.88 5.25
CA GLU A 24 12.37 -3.57 6.03
C GLU A 24 13.20 -2.56 6.82
N LYS A 25 13.68 -1.50 6.17
CA LYS A 25 14.49 -0.47 6.83
C LYS A 25 13.71 0.26 7.94
N ASP A 26 12.46 0.62 7.69
CA ASP A 26 11.62 1.28 8.68
C ASP A 26 11.30 0.34 9.86
N TYR A 27 11.11 -0.94 9.57
CA TYR A 27 10.88 -1.97 10.58
C TYR A 27 12.12 -2.24 11.44
N GLU A 28 13.33 -2.26 10.87
CA GLU A 28 14.57 -2.32 11.64
C GLU A 28 14.70 -1.13 12.59
N ASN A 29 14.40 0.10 12.12
CA ASN A 29 14.45 1.29 12.97
C ASN A 29 13.42 1.23 14.11
N LEU A 30 12.24 0.64 13.87
CA LEU A 30 11.22 0.41 14.89
C LEU A 30 11.71 -0.53 15.99
N LYS A 31 12.45 -1.59 15.64
CA LYS A 31 12.98 -2.57 16.60
C LYS A 31 14.02 -1.98 17.56
N GLU A 32 14.74 -0.94 17.16
CA GLU A 32 15.68 -0.23 18.04
C GLU A 32 14.99 0.58 19.13
N THR A 33 13.74 1.03 18.89
CA THR A 33 12.98 1.86 19.84
C THR A 33 11.51 1.43 19.94
N PRO A 34 11.24 0.19 20.38
CA PRO A 34 9.88 -0.35 20.34
C PRO A 34 9.00 0.32 21.39
N SER A 35 7.91 0.93 20.93
CA SER A 35 6.88 1.51 21.79
C SER A 35 5.52 1.42 21.10
N ALA A 36 4.44 1.39 21.88
CA ALA A 36 3.07 1.42 21.34
C ALA A 36 2.88 2.58 20.35
N ALA A 37 3.43 3.75 20.66
CA ALA A 37 3.37 4.93 19.79
C ALA A 37 4.10 4.69 18.45
N ASN A 38 5.33 4.17 18.49
CA ASN A 38 6.13 3.92 17.29
C ASN A 38 5.51 2.84 16.40
N LEU A 39 4.92 1.80 17.00
CA LEU A 39 4.19 0.75 16.28
C LEU A 39 2.96 1.29 15.57
N VAL A 40 2.17 2.12 16.26
CA VAL A 40 0.99 2.78 15.66
C VAL A 40 1.43 3.68 14.51
N GLN A 41 2.52 4.43 14.65
CA GLN A 41 3.05 5.27 13.58
C GLN A 41 3.52 4.45 12.38
N PHE A 42 4.26 3.36 12.61
CA PHE A 42 4.70 2.42 11.58
C PHE A 42 3.49 1.89 10.79
N GLN A 43 2.50 1.33 11.47
CA GLN A 43 1.31 0.80 10.80
C GLN A 43 0.52 1.89 10.07
N THR A 44 0.42 3.09 10.65
CA THR A 44 -0.31 4.22 10.05
C THR A 44 0.33 4.66 8.75
N ARG A 45 1.67 4.76 8.71
CA ARG A 45 2.46 5.14 7.55
C ARG A 45 2.34 4.13 6.42
N HIS A 46 2.30 2.84 6.75
CA HIS A 46 2.28 1.76 5.77
C HIS A 46 0.88 1.23 5.44
N LYS A 47 -0.19 1.79 5.99
CA LYS A 47 -1.54 1.20 5.96
C LYS A 47 -1.97 0.72 4.57
N TYR A 48 -1.85 1.58 3.56
CA TYR A 48 -2.27 1.24 2.20
C TYR A 48 -1.27 0.35 1.46
N LEU A 49 0.02 0.45 1.78
CA LEU A 49 1.01 -0.44 1.20
C LEU A 49 0.84 -1.88 1.75
N PHE A 50 0.61 -2.03 3.06
CA PHE A 50 0.31 -3.33 3.66
C PHE A 50 -1.01 -3.89 3.17
N MET A 51 -2.01 -3.03 2.96
CA MET A 51 -3.28 -3.45 2.36
C MET A 51 -3.09 -3.90 0.91
N ALA A 52 -2.26 -3.22 0.12
CA ALA A 52 -1.96 -3.62 -1.24
C ALA A 52 -1.21 -4.97 -1.28
N LEU A 53 -0.27 -5.17 -0.35
CA LEU A 53 0.49 -6.41 -0.19
C LEU A 53 -0.37 -7.58 0.26
N GLN A 54 -0.87 -7.52 1.50
CA GLN A 54 -1.57 -8.62 2.15
C GLN A 54 -2.61 -8.06 3.13
N PRO A 55 -3.86 -7.81 2.69
CA PRO A 55 -4.92 -7.25 3.54
C PRO A 55 -5.18 -8.06 4.82
N ALA A 56 -5.02 -9.39 4.75
CA ALA A 56 -5.20 -10.26 5.90
C ALA A 56 -4.11 -10.02 6.97
N ILE A 57 -2.84 -9.93 6.54
CA ILE A 57 -1.71 -9.67 7.44
C ILE A 57 -1.78 -8.25 8.00
N GLN A 58 -2.15 -7.26 7.18
CA GLN A 58 -2.36 -5.87 7.64
C GLN A 58 -3.34 -5.80 8.83
N LYS A 59 -4.44 -6.57 8.78
CA LYS A 59 -5.41 -6.66 9.89
C LYS A 59 -4.88 -7.41 11.10
N GLN A 60 -3.99 -8.39 10.92
CA GLN A 60 -3.36 -9.11 12.03
C GLN A 60 -2.39 -8.21 12.76
N ILE A 61 -1.50 -7.53 12.04
CA ILE A 61 -0.56 -6.54 12.59
C ILE A 61 -1.31 -5.49 13.42
N GLY A 62 -2.43 -4.97 12.93
CA GLY A 62 -3.21 -3.99 13.69
C GLY A 62 -3.78 -4.48 15.01
N ARG A 63 -4.22 -5.73 15.07
CA ARG A 63 -4.69 -6.31 16.33
C ARG A 63 -3.56 -6.52 17.32
N MET A 64 -2.38 -6.91 16.82
CA MET A 64 -1.20 -7.11 17.65
C MET A 64 -0.72 -5.79 18.25
N ILE A 65 -0.72 -4.71 17.46
CA ILE A 65 -0.34 -3.38 17.93
C ILE A 65 -1.31 -2.87 18.99
N ALA A 66 -2.62 -3.11 18.83
CA ALA A 66 -3.62 -2.73 19.83
C ALA A 66 -3.47 -3.48 21.17
N GLY A 67 -2.97 -4.72 21.14
CA GLY A 67 -2.72 -5.56 22.32
C GLY A 67 -1.24 -5.69 22.68
N TRP A 68 -0.43 -4.72 22.28
CA TRP A 68 1.04 -4.80 22.30
C TRP A 68 1.63 -5.17 23.67
N ASN A 69 2.62 -6.06 23.63
CA ASN A 69 3.47 -6.45 24.75
C ASN A 69 4.89 -6.81 24.27
N SER A 70 5.77 -7.23 25.18
CA SER A 70 7.16 -7.60 24.87
C SER A 70 7.31 -8.72 23.83
N ASP A 71 6.36 -9.64 23.74
CA ASP A 71 6.40 -10.80 22.81
C ASP A 71 5.89 -10.45 21.40
N SER A 72 5.33 -9.25 21.24
CA SER A 72 4.67 -8.84 20.01
C SER A 72 5.66 -8.57 18.87
N LEU A 73 6.91 -8.18 19.14
CA LEU A 73 7.94 -8.00 18.09
C LEU A 73 8.21 -9.29 17.32
N ASN A 74 8.46 -10.39 18.03
CA ASN A 74 8.78 -11.67 17.39
C ASN A 74 7.64 -12.15 16.49
N GLN A 75 6.40 -11.96 16.93
CA GLN A 75 5.23 -12.30 16.13
C GLN A 75 5.08 -11.33 14.94
N MET A 76 5.41 -10.05 15.10
CA MET A 76 5.37 -9.07 14.02
C MET A 76 6.45 -9.35 12.97
N ASP A 77 7.65 -9.78 13.37
CA ASP A 77 8.74 -10.17 12.46
C ASP A 77 8.23 -11.20 11.45
N GLU A 78 7.64 -12.29 11.95
CA GLU A 78 7.08 -13.35 11.10
C GLU A 78 6.02 -12.82 10.13
N ARG A 79 5.14 -11.94 10.60
CA ARG A 79 4.06 -11.35 9.78
C ARG A 79 4.61 -10.40 8.71
N ILE A 80 5.58 -9.56 9.05
CA ILE A 80 6.24 -8.67 8.09
C ILE A 80 6.98 -9.50 7.04
N THR A 81 7.76 -10.50 7.44
CA THR A 81 8.44 -11.40 6.49
C THR A 81 7.46 -12.09 5.55
N ASN A 82 6.37 -12.66 6.07
CA ASN A 82 5.35 -13.31 5.25
C ASN A 82 4.67 -12.34 4.28
N MET A 83 4.38 -11.11 4.74
CA MET A 83 3.79 -10.08 3.89
C MET A 83 4.70 -9.66 2.74
N LEU A 84 6.01 -9.60 2.99
CA LEU A 84 7.01 -9.23 2.01
C LEU A 84 7.46 -10.41 1.15
N ALA A 85 7.11 -11.66 1.47
CA ALA A 85 7.52 -12.82 0.67
C ALA A 85 6.79 -12.90 -0.69
N GLU A 86 5.53 -12.46 -0.73
CA GLU A 86 4.65 -12.62 -1.89
C GLU A 86 4.44 -11.31 -2.67
N LYS A 87 4.21 -11.43 -3.98
CA LYS A 87 3.80 -10.29 -4.81
C LYS A 87 2.33 -9.96 -4.54
N PRO A 88 1.96 -8.67 -4.50
CA PRO A 88 0.57 -8.28 -4.31
C PRO A 88 -0.26 -8.75 -5.50
N SER A 89 -1.51 -9.16 -5.22
CA SER A 89 -2.47 -9.40 -6.29
C SER A 89 -2.99 -8.07 -6.84
N ARG A 90 -3.34 -8.01 -8.14
CA ARG A 90 -4.04 -6.84 -8.70
C ARG A 90 -5.32 -6.50 -7.94
N GLY A 91 -5.99 -7.50 -7.37
CA GLY A 91 -7.20 -7.31 -6.55
C GLY A 91 -6.90 -6.57 -5.23
N SER A 92 -5.86 -6.96 -4.51
CA SER A 92 -5.47 -6.31 -3.25
C SER A 92 -4.94 -4.89 -3.46
N VAL A 93 -4.18 -4.67 -4.54
CA VAL A 93 -3.75 -3.32 -4.95
C VAL A 93 -4.96 -2.45 -5.29
N ALA A 94 -5.87 -2.94 -6.15
CA ALA A 94 -7.08 -2.21 -6.51
C ALA A 94 -7.94 -1.88 -5.28
N ASN A 95 -8.06 -2.80 -4.33
CA ASN A 95 -8.74 -2.54 -3.07
C ASN A 95 -8.08 -1.39 -2.30
N SER A 96 -6.74 -1.37 -2.22
CA SER A 96 -6.01 -0.29 -1.57
C SER A 96 -6.25 1.08 -2.26
N LEU A 97 -6.18 1.12 -3.59
CA LEU A 97 -6.47 2.32 -4.38
C LEU A 97 -7.90 2.83 -4.13
N MET A 98 -8.89 1.93 -4.05
CA MET A 98 -10.28 2.27 -3.75
C MET A 98 -10.47 2.84 -2.34
N HIS A 99 -9.71 2.35 -1.36
CA HIS A 99 -9.73 2.92 -0.01
C HIS A 99 -9.12 4.33 0.03
N MET A 100 -8.04 4.58 -0.72
CA MET A 100 -7.45 5.91 -0.84
C MET A 100 -8.37 6.88 -1.58
N PHE A 101 -9.02 6.43 -2.64
CA PHE A 101 -10.03 7.21 -3.38
C PHE A 101 -11.18 7.69 -2.48
N GLY A 102 -11.53 6.91 -1.45
CA GLY A 102 -12.60 7.26 -0.50
C GLY A 102 -12.43 8.62 0.18
N TYR A 103 -11.21 9.15 0.29
CA TYR A 103 -10.91 10.47 0.87
C TYR A 103 -11.48 11.59 0.00
N PHE A 104 -11.41 11.43 -1.33
CA PHE A 104 -11.76 12.48 -2.29
C PHE A 104 -13.21 12.39 -2.78
N ARG A 105 -14.01 11.44 -2.29
CA ARG A 105 -15.34 11.13 -2.84
C ARG A 105 -16.31 12.31 -2.81
N ASN A 106 -16.13 13.24 -1.87
CA ASN A 106 -16.98 14.41 -1.70
C ASN A 106 -16.46 15.63 -2.48
N GLU A 107 -15.16 15.64 -2.78
CA GLU A 107 -14.47 16.77 -3.42
C GLU A 107 -14.47 16.68 -4.96
N LEU A 108 -14.52 15.45 -5.48
CA LEU A 108 -14.43 15.20 -6.91
C LEU A 108 -15.77 15.38 -7.63
N ALA A 109 -15.72 15.93 -8.84
CA ALA A 109 -16.85 15.91 -9.76
C ALA A 109 -17.15 14.49 -10.26
N GLU A 110 -18.40 14.21 -10.61
CA GLU A 110 -18.83 12.89 -11.09
C GLU A 110 -18.02 12.37 -12.28
N ARG A 111 -17.53 13.27 -13.15
CA ARG A 111 -16.63 12.89 -14.25
C ARG A 111 -15.30 12.33 -13.73
N GLN A 112 -14.65 13.00 -12.78
CA GLN A 112 -13.37 12.58 -12.20
C GLN A 112 -13.51 11.25 -11.46
N LYS A 113 -14.63 11.04 -10.74
CA LYS A 113 -14.93 9.75 -10.09
C LYS A 113 -15.00 8.62 -11.11
N ARG A 114 -15.73 8.81 -12.22
CA ARG A 114 -15.82 7.79 -13.28
C ARG A 114 -14.47 7.48 -13.92
N GLU A 115 -13.69 8.52 -14.25
CA GLU A 115 -12.35 8.38 -14.84
C GLU A 115 -11.40 7.61 -13.92
N PHE A 116 -11.48 7.84 -12.61
CA PHE A 116 -10.71 7.10 -11.63
C PHE A 116 -11.11 5.63 -11.55
N LEU A 117 -12.42 5.36 -11.45
CA LEU A 117 -12.92 3.98 -11.36
C LEU A 117 -12.58 3.17 -12.61
N ASP A 118 -12.66 3.79 -13.80
CA ASP A 118 -12.22 3.18 -15.06
C ASP A 118 -10.72 2.88 -15.06
N SER A 119 -9.89 3.80 -14.55
CA SER A 119 -8.44 3.58 -14.38
C SER A 119 -8.15 2.38 -13.48
N VAL A 120 -8.88 2.24 -12.36
CA VAL A 120 -8.74 1.09 -11.45
C VAL A 120 -9.11 -0.22 -12.15
N GLU A 121 -10.16 -0.26 -12.96
CA GLU A 121 -10.55 -1.48 -13.69
C GLU A 121 -9.55 -1.83 -14.81
N LYS A 122 -9.01 -0.82 -15.50
CA LYS A 122 -7.91 -1.00 -16.46
C LYS A 122 -6.68 -1.59 -15.77
N TYR A 123 -6.31 -1.10 -14.59
CA TYR A 123 -5.23 -1.68 -13.79
C TYR A 123 -5.51 -3.15 -13.44
N ARG A 124 -6.72 -3.48 -12.97
CA ARG A 124 -7.12 -4.87 -12.65
C ARG A 124 -7.00 -5.80 -13.87
N SER A 125 -7.28 -5.27 -15.05
CA SER A 125 -7.17 -5.98 -16.33
C SER A 125 -5.73 -6.07 -16.87
N GLY A 126 -4.77 -5.36 -16.27
CA GLY A 126 -3.38 -5.27 -16.73
C GLY A 126 -3.19 -4.36 -17.94
N LEU A 127 -4.06 -3.36 -18.08
CA LEU A 127 -4.05 -2.37 -19.17
C LEU A 127 -3.51 -0.99 -18.73
N LEU A 128 -3.28 -0.81 -17.43
CA LEU A 128 -2.77 0.42 -16.85
C LEU A 128 -1.78 0.07 -15.73
N GLU A 129 -0.71 0.83 -15.64
CA GLU A 129 0.30 0.73 -14.59
C GLU A 129 -0.20 1.40 -13.29
N ILE A 130 0.26 0.92 -12.13
CA ILE A 130 -0.17 1.44 -10.83
C ILE A 130 0.29 2.88 -10.60
N GLU A 131 1.46 3.24 -11.11
CA GLU A 131 2.13 4.53 -10.96
C GLU A 131 1.24 5.68 -11.47
N LEU A 132 0.50 5.44 -12.56
CA LEU A 132 -0.41 6.44 -13.12
C LEU A 132 -1.57 6.75 -12.16
N ILE A 133 -2.11 5.73 -11.49
CA ILE A 133 -3.20 5.89 -10.51
C ILE A 133 -2.66 6.52 -9.22
N LEU A 134 -1.48 6.08 -8.76
CA LEU A 134 -0.83 6.64 -7.58
C LEU A 134 -0.45 8.10 -7.77
N LYS A 135 0.04 8.49 -8.95
CA LYS A 135 0.31 9.88 -9.27
C LYS A 135 -0.96 10.73 -9.15
N GLN A 136 -2.07 10.25 -9.72
CA GLN A 136 -3.35 10.97 -9.61
C GLN A 136 -3.81 11.12 -8.15
N LEU A 137 -3.71 10.06 -7.34
CA LEU A 137 -4.05 10.09 -5.91
C LEU A 137 -3.13 11.03 -5.12
N LYS A 138 -1.85 11.09 -5.49
CA LYS A 138 -0.87 11.98 -4.86
C LYS A 138 -1.17 13.44 -5.15
N GLU A 139 -1.46 13.77 -6.40
CA GLU A 139 -1.87 15.11 -6.82
C GLU A 139 -3.14 15.58 -6.09
N TRP A 140 -4.13 14.69 -5.91
CA TRP A 140 -5.31 15.01 -5.11
C TRP A 140 -5.00 15.16 -3.62
N ALA A 141 -4.16 14.29 -3.06
CA ALA A 141 -3.77 14.39 -1.67
C ALA A 141 -3.09 15.74 -1.38
N GLU A 142 -2.30 16.25 -2.31
CA GLU A 142 -1.67 17.57 -2.22
C GLU A 142 -2.67 18.70 -2.46
N SER A 143 -3.54 18.58 -3.46
CA SER A 143 -4.50 19.64 -3.82
C SER A 143 -5.60 19.87 -2.78
N TYR A 144 -5.95 18.83 -2.03
CA TYR A 144 -6.98 18.86 -0.99
C TYR A 144 -6.40 18.87 0.43
N ASP A 145 -5.08 19.10 0.58
CA ASP A 145 -4.39 19.12 1.88
C ASP A 145 -4.68 17.87 2.75
N GLU A 146 -4.77 16.70 2.13
CA GLU A 146 -5.03 15.43 2.80
C GLU A 146 -3.75 14.89 3.46
N ASP A 147 -3.38 15.52 4.57
CA ASP A 147 -2.19 15.23 5.38
C ASP A 147 -2.01 13.75 5.71
N TYR A 148 -3.12 13.05 5.98
CA TYR A 148 -3.08 11.62 6.28
C TYR A 148 -2.57 10.81 5.09
N LEU A 149 -3.03 11.13 3.87
CA LEU A 149 -2.59 10.48 2.64
C LEU A 149 -1.18 10.90 2.25
N ASN A 150 -0.83 12.18 2.41
CA ASN A 150 0.50 12.68 2.06
C ASN A 150 1.64 11.99 2.82
N ARG A 151 1.36 11.38 3.98
CA ARG A 151 2.32 10.62 4.79
C ARG A 151 2.33 9.12 4.49
N GLN A 152 1.55 8.64 3.52
CA GLN A 152 1.45 7.21 3.22
C GLN A 152 2.62 6.73 2.37
N SER A 153 3.22 5.62 2.79
CA SER A 153 4.39 5.05 2.13
C SER A 153 4.14 4.48 0.75
N ILE A 154 2.89 4.18 0.42
CA ILE A 154 2.55 3.63 -0.90
C ILE A 154 2.99 4.57 -2.04
N PHE A 155 3.07 5.88 -1.77
CA PHE A 155 3.55 6.85 -2.75
C PHE A 155 5.06 6.77 -3.02
N SER A 156 5.85 6.09 -2.19
CA SER A 156 7.29 5.90 -2.47
C SER A 156 7.55 5.01 -3.70
N ILE A 157 6.51 4.36 -4.23
CA ILE A 157 6.55 3.67 -5.53
C ILE A 157 6.80 4.67 -6.67
N LEU A 158 6.44 5.94 -6.50
CA LEU A 158 6.65 6.98 -7.51
C LEU A 158 8.10 7.51 -7.53
N ASP A 159 8.89 7.18 -6.50
CA ASP A 159 10.28 7.61 -6.35
C ASP A 159 11.31 6.65 -6.99
N THR A 160 10.84 5.58 -7.65
CA THR A 160 11.66 4.52 -8.27
C THR A 160 11.90 4.70 -9.74
#